data_AF-A0A2S2PLZ6-F1
#
_entry.id   AF-A0A2S2PLZ6-F1
#
_cell.length_a   1.000
_cell.length_b   1.000
_cell.length_c   1.000
_cell.angle_alpha   90.00
_cell.angle_beta   90.00
_cell.angle_gamma   90.00
#
_symmetry.space_group_name_H-M   'P 1'
#
loop_
_entity.id
_entity.type
_entity.pdbx_description
1 polymer ?
#
loop_
_entity_poly.entity_id
_entity_poly.type
_entity_poly.pdbx_seq_one_letter_code
_entity_poly.pdbx_strand_id
1 'polypeptide(L)'
;MEDKAGNDPYNQQLPQKSRVIVPSMACLWVLAAYVATGTVTFVTLEDWSYLDSTFFCVTSLCKIGIENFVPVGSITDAATDHPMKLVIKFVYLLLGMGIIAMCFDLMREDVQVRVRNLKMDIGLCFEDIRLRAVAVYRRRNSFD
;
A
#
# COMPACT_ATOMS: atom_id res chain seq x y z
N MET A 1 53.23 10.11 -29.67
CA MET A 1 53.84 11.02 -28.67
C MET A 1 53.04 12.30 -28.82
N GLU A 2 52.01 12.63 -28.06
CA GLU A 2 51.53 12.31 -26.71
C GLU A 2 49.99 12.44 -26.74
N ASP A 3 49.28 11.47 -26.18
CA ASP A 3 48.54 11.61 -24.91
C ASP A 3 47.58 12.81 -24.84
N LYS A 4 46.30 12.55 -25.09
CA LYS A 4 45.25 12.94 -24.13
C LYS A 4 44.23 11.83 -24.01
N ALA A 5 44.60 10.91 -23.13
CA ALA A 5 43.70 10.05 -22.42
C ALA A 5 42.53 10.84 -21.80
N GLY A 6 41.34 10.26 -21.97
CA GLY A 6 40.35 10.15 -20.91
C GLY A 6 39.88 11.43 -20.25
N ASN A 7 38.78 11.97 -20.76
CA ASN A 7 37.79 12.59 -19.89
C ASN A 7 36.40 12.42 -20.49
N ASP A 8 35.90 11.18 -20.48
CA ASP A 8 34.50 10.88 -20.74
C ASP A 8 33.66 11.41 -19.55
N PRO A 9 32.82 12.44 -19.72
CA PRO A 9 32.01 13.02 -18.65
C PRO A 9 30.82 12.12 -18.23
N TYR A 10 30.78 10.87 -18.69
CA TYR A 10 29.69 9.93 -18.49
C TYR A 10 29.87 9.00 -17.29
N ASN A 11 31.04 9.04 -16.62
CA ASN A 11 31.31 8.19 -15.45
C ASN A 11 30.91 8.86 -14.12
N GLN A 12 29.80 9.60 -14.10
CA GLN A 12 29.11 9.89 -12.86
C GLN A 12 28.37 8.62 -12.44
N GLN A 13 29.11 7.69 -11.83
CA GLN A 13 28.53 6.53 -11.17
C GLN A 13 27.56 7.04 -10.10
N LEU A 14 26.29 7.19 -10.47
CA LEU A 14 25.20 7.30 -9.52
C LEU A 14 25.32 6.06 -8.63
N PRO A 15 25.28 6.22 -7.29
CA PRO A 15 25.49 5.11 -6.38
C PRO A 15 24.59 3.97 -6.83
N GLN A 16 25.16 2.78 -7.03
CA GLN A 16 24.40 1.57 -7.23
C GLN A 16 23.62 1.37 -5.94
N LYS A 17 22.45 2.00 -5.85
CA LYS A 17 21.53 1.87 -4.73
C LYS A 17 21.10 0.43 -4.81
N SER A 18 21.80 -0.41 -4.05
CA SER A 18 21.34 -1.74 -3.67
C SER A 18 19.86 -1.54 -3.37
N ARG A 19 19.01 -2.04 -4.27
CA ARG A 19 17.58 -2.00 -4.04
C ARG A 19 17.42 -3.07 -2.98
N VAL A 20 17.66 -2.69 -1.74
CA VAL A 20 17.14 -3.41 -0.58
C VAL A 20 15.66 -3.36 -0.86
N ILE A 21 15.14 -4.45 -1.41
CA ILE A 21 13.73 -4.68 -1.57
C ILE A 21 13.29 -4.77 -0.12
N VAL A 22 12.98 -3.63 0.49
CA VAL A 22 12.18 -3.60 1.70
C VAL A 22 10.82 -4.07 1.21
N PRO A 23 10.52 -5.37 1.37
CA PRO A 23 9.43 -5.94 0.63
C PRO A 23 8.16 -5.27 1.13
N SER A 24 7.13 -5.17 0.29
CA SER A 24 5.78 -4.84 0.73
C SER A 24 5.34 -5.59 2.00
N MET A 25 5.96 -6.74 2.28
CA MET A 25 5.85 -7.48 3.55
C MET A 25 6.21 -6.65 4.79
N ALA A 26 7.24 -5.81 4.76
CA ALA A 26 7.62 -4.97 5.90
C ALA A 26 6.51 -3.96 6.25
N CYS A 27 5.91 -3.31 5.24
CA CYS A 27 4.74 -2.45 5.45
C CYS A 27 3.54 -3.25 5.98
N LEU A 28 3.31 -4.47 5.47
CA LEU A 28 2.21 -5.33 5.95
C LEU A 28 2.41 -5.74 7.42
N TRP A 29 3.64 -6.05 7.82
CA TRP A 29 3.99 -6.33 9.21
C TRP A 29 3.79 -5.11 10.11
N VAL A 30 4.19 -3.92 9.67
CA VAL A 30 3.99 -2.66 10.42
C VAL A 30 2.49 -2.38 10.58
N LEU A 31 1.69 -2.56 9.53
CA LEU A 31 0.24 -2.39 9.59
C LEU A 31 -0.41 -3.41 10.55
N ALA A 32 0.01 -4.67 10.50
CA ALA A 32 -0.49 -5.71 11.40
C ALA A 32 -0.12 -5.43 12.87
N ALA A 33 1.13 -5.04 13.13
CA ALA A 33 1.59 -4.66 14.46
C ALA A 33 0.86 -3.42 14.98
N TYR A 34 0.60 -2.45 14.10
CA TYR A 34 -0.21 -1.29 14.41
C TYR A 34 -1.62 -1.72 14.84
N VAL A 35 -2.36 -2.46 14.01
CA VAL A 35 -3.71 -2.94 14.37
C VAL A 35 -3.72 -3.73 15.69
N ALA A 36 -2.74 -4.62 15.90
CA ALA A 36 -2.61 -5.38 17.15
C ALA A 36 -2.39 -4.48 18.38
N THR A 37 -1.52 -3.47 18.25
CA THR A 37 -1.28 -2.48 19.32
C THR A 37 -2.54 -1.69 19.63
N GLY A 38 -3.30 -1.32 18.59
CA GLY A 38 -4.60 -0.69 18.72
C GLY A 38 -5.54 -1.55 19.53
N THR A 39 -5.78 -2.78 19.11
CA THR A 39 -6.68 -3.72 19.80
C THR A 39 -6.35 -3.84 21.29
N VAL A 40 -5.06 -3.99 21.65
CA VAL A 40 -4.64 -4.07 23.07
C VAL A 40 -4.92 -2.76 23.81
N THR A 41 -4.65 -1.62 23.18
CA THR A 41 -4.88 -0.29 23.77
C THR A 41 -6.38 -0.02 23.99
N PHE A 42 -7.24 -0.44 23.06
CA PHE A 42 -8.70 -0.26 23.16
C PHE A 42 -9.33 -1.19 24.21
N VAL A 43 -8.88 -2.45 24.30
CA VAL A 43 -9.37 -3.40 25.31
C VAL A 43 -9.03 -2.93 26.73
N THR A 44 -7.82 -2.39 26.93
CA THR A 44 -7.36 -1.96 28.26
C THR A 44 -7.93 -0.62 28.70
N LEU A 45 -8.31 0.26 27.77
CA LEU A 45 -8.82 1.60 28.09
C LEU A 45 -10.34 1.68 28.26
N GLU A 46 -11.10 0.86 27.54
CA GLU A 46 -12.56 0.92 27.54
C GLU A 46 -13.28 -0.39 27.86
N ASP A 47 -12.58 -1.48 28.20
CA ASP A 47 -13.18 -2.80 28.43
C ASP A 47 -14.03 -3.30 27.25
N TRP A 48 -13.71 -2.85 26.04
CA TRP A 48 -14.41 -3.31 24.83
C TRP A 48 -13.96 -4.71 24.43
N SER A 49 -14.87 -5.44 23.77
CA SER A 49 -14.53 -6.72 23.16
C SER A 49 -13.39 -6.53 22.15
N TYR A 50 -12.45 -7.49 22.10
CA TYR A 50 -11.34 -7.50 21.16
C TYR A 50 -11.81 -7.35 19.70
N LEU A 51 -12.99 -7.90 19.39
CA LEU A 51 -13.59 -7.83 18.07
C LEU A 51 -14.07 -6.41 17.71
N ASP A 52 -14.74 -5.72 18.62
CA ASP A 52 -15.24 -4.35 18.39
C ASP A 52 -14.09 -3.35 18.23
N SER A 53 -13.08 -3.49 19.08
CA SER A 53 -11.86 -2.67 19.04
C SER A 53 -11.09 -2.81 17.73
N THR A 54 -10.93 -4.07 17.27
CA THR A 54 -10.23 -4.37 16.01
C THR A 54 -11.06 -3.91 14.81
N PHE A 55 -12.38 -4.14 14.84
CA PHE A 55 -13.29 -3.73 13.79
C PHE A 55 -13.31 -2.22 13.60
N PHE A 56 -13.37 -1.46 14.70
CA PHE A 56 -13.30 0.00 14.67
C PHE A 56 -11.97 0.48 14.07
N CYS A 57 -10.85 -0.03 14.58
CA CYS A 57 -9.53 0.36 14.10
C CYS A 57 -9.35 0.07 12.59
N VAL A 58 -9.67 -1.14 12.14
CA VAL A 58 -9.55 -1.52 10.72
C VAL A 58 -10.47 -0.68 9.83
N THR A 59 -11.70 -0.41 10.26
CA THR A 59 -12.68 0.35 9.46
C THR A 59 -12.31 1.83 9.33
N SER A 60 -11.83 2.45 10.41
CA SER A 60 -11.31 3.83 10.38
C SER A 60 -10.09 3.95 9.45
N LEU A 61 -9.20 2.96 9.49
CA LEU A 61 -7.98 2.92 8.68
C LEU A 61 -8.24 2.64 7.19
N CYS A 62 -9.18 1.75 6.88
CA CYS A 62 -9.58 1.43 5.51
C CYS A 62 -10.31 2.60 4.80
N LYS A 63 -10.46 3.76 5.46
CA LYS A 63 -11.23 4.92 4.98
C LYS A 63 -12.68 4.58 4.62
N ILE A 64 -13.21 3.49 5.16
CA ILE A 64 -14.60 3.08 4.92
C ILE A 64 -15.54 4.09 5.60
N GLY A 65 -15.11 4.75 6.67
CA GLY A 65 -15.76 5.97 7.19
C GLY A 65 -17.20 5.78 7.68
N ILE A 66 -17.78 4.59 7.59
CA ILE A 66 -19.07 4.24 8.16
C ILE A 66 -18.84 3.98 9.65
N GLU A 67 -18.66 5.06 10.40
CA GLU A 67 -18.44 5.09 11.84
C GLU A 67 -19.75 4.92 12.65
N ASN A 68 -20.71 4.15 12.12
CA ASN A 68 -22.03 3.97 12.74
C ASN A 68 -22.00 3.12 14.04
N PHE A 69 -20.82 2.96 14.64
CA PHE A 69 -20.53 2.27 15.89
C PHE A 69 -19.85 3.22 16.89
N VAL A 70 -20.29 4.47 16.96
CA VAL A 70 -20.21 5.20 18.23
C VAL A 70 -21.22 4.52 19.15
N PRO A 71 -20.84 3.91 20.28
CA PRO A 71 -21.82 3.64 21.31
C PRO A 71 -22.34 5.00 21.78
N VAL A 72 -23.46 5.41 21.20
CA VAL A 72 -24.36 6.42 21.75
C VAL A 72 -25.11 5.76 22.92
N GLY A 73 -24.35 5.15 23.83
CA GLY A 73 -24.80 4.70 25.12
C GLY A 73 -24.25 5.70 26.12
N SER A 74 -25.12 6.58 26.64
CA SER A 74 -24.83 7.57 27.70
C SER A 74 -23.93 8.76 27.34
N ILE A 75 -24.35 9.60 26.39
CA ILE A 75 -23.87 10.99 26.30
C ILE A 75 -24.16 11.78 27.61
N THR A 76 -25.03 11.26 28.48
CA THR A 76 -25.38 11.83 29.78
C THR A 76 -24.32 11.68 30.87
N ASP A 77 -23.39 10.72 30.78
CA ASP A 77 -22.33 10.49 31.80
C ASP A 77 -20.91 10.91 31.33
N ALA A 78 -20.80 11.42 30.10
CA ALA A 78 -19.53 11.70 29.41
C ALA A 78 -18.79 12.99 29.87
N ALA A 79 -19.35 13.76 30.81
CA ALA A 79 -18.88 15.13 31.10
C ALA A 79 -17.61 15.21 31.97
N THR A 80 -17.20 14.14 32.67
CA THR A 80 -16.14 14.25 33.68
C THR A 80 -14.94 13.32 33.48
N ASP A 81 -15.13 12.07 33.01
CA ASP A 81 -14.04 11.05 33.01
C ASP A 81 -13.62 10.53 31.63
N HIS A 82 -14.36 10.87 30.56
CA HIS A 82 -14.15 10.31 29.23
C HIS A 82 -13.35 11.16 28.19
N PRO A 83 -13.04 12.46 28.36
CA PRO A 83 -12.39 13.22 27.29
C PRO A 83 -10.96 12.73 27.00
N MET A 84 -10.21 12.30 28.02
CA MET A 84 -8.84 11.80 27.85
C MET A 84 -8.81 10.50 27.01
N LYS A 85 -9.80 9.62 27.20
CA LYS A 85 -9.94 8.37 26.43
C LYS A 85 -10.26 8.65 24.96
N LEU A 86 -11.12 9.64 24.68
CA LEU A 86 -11.42 10.04 23.30
C LEU A 86 -10.21 10.68 22.61
N VAL A 87 -9.46 11.52 23.33
CA VAL A 87 -8.25 12.16 22.78
C VAL A 87 -7.19 11.12 22.44
N ILE A 88 -6.94 10.14 23.30
CA ILE A 88 -5.92 9.12 23.00
C ILE A 88 -6.32 8.23 21.82
N LYS A 89 -7.60 7.91 21.67
CA LYS A 89 -8.14 7.21 20.50
C LYS A 89 -7.97 8.02 19.21
N PHE A 90 -8.25 9.32 19.27
CA PHE A 90 -8.11 10.21 18.12
C PHE A 90 -6.65 10.36 17.70
N VAL A 91 -5.73 10.58 18.66
CA VAL A 91 -4.29 10.64 18.40
C VAL A 91 -3.79 9.33 17.81
N TYR A 92 -4.27 8.20 18.33
CA TYR A 92 -3.98 6.89 17.78
C TYR A 92 -4.42 6.81 16.30
N LEU A 93 -5.68 7.09 15.99
CA LEU A 93 -6.18 7.10 14.60
C LEU A 93 -5.37 8.01 13.67
N LEU A 94 -5.02 9.22 14.12
CA LEU A 94 -4.19 10.15 13.34
C LEU A 94 -2.81 9.55 13.02
N LEU A 95 -2.17 8.89 13.99
CA LEU A 95 -0.89 8.21 13.78
C LEU A 95 -1.04 7.10 12.73
N GLY A 96 -2.09 6.29 12.83
CA GLY A 96 -2.36 5.20 11.88
C GLY A 96 -2.60 5.68 10.46
N MET A 97 -3.30 6.80 10.30
CA MET A 97 -3.52 7.42 8.99
C MET A 97 -2.21 7.87 8.34
N GLY A 98 -1.26 8.39 9.11
CA GLY A 98 0.09 8.73 8.64
C GLY A 98 0.89 7.51 8.22
N ILE A 99 0.86 6.43 9.01
CA ILE A 99 1.52 5.17 8.68
C ILE A 99 0.94 4.58 7.39
N ILE A 100 -0.40 4.56 7.26
CA ILE A 100 -1.07 4.06 6.06
C ILE A 100 -0.72 4.89 4.83
N ALA A 101 -0.61 6.22 4.95
CA ALA A 101 -0.21 7.06 3.83
C ALA A 101 1.17 6.66 3.30
N MET A 102 2.16 6.53 4.19
CA MET A 102 3.52 6.10 3.83
C MET A 102 3.54 4.68 3.25
N CYS A 103 2.79 3.76 3.87
CA CYS A 103 2.62 2.39 3.39
C CYS A 103 1.99 2.33 2.00
N PHE A 104 1.02 3.19 1.73
CA PHE A 104 0.32 3.25 0.47
C PHE A 104 1.18 3.84 -0.63
N ASP A 105 2.02 4.84 -0.32
CA ASP A 105 3.01 5.37 -1.26
C ASP A 105 4.00 4.29 -1.70
N LEU A 106 4.52 3.49 -0.76
CA LEU A 106 5.36 2.32 -1.09
C LEU A 106 4.62 1.28 -1.93
N MET A 107 3.37 0.96 -1.55
CA MET A 107 2.55 0.02 -2.31
C MET A 107 2.28 0.52 -3.74
N ARG A 108 2.06 1.83 -3.92
CA ARG A 108 1.87 2.45 -5.22
C ARG A 108 3.10 2.26 -6.10
N GLU A 109 4.29 2.49 -5.57
CA GLU A 109 5.56 2.28 -6.29
C GLU A 109 5.71 0.82 -6.75
N ASP A 110 5.46 -0.15 -5.85
CA ASP A 110 5.52 -1.58 -6.15
C ASP A 110 4.48 -2.00 -7.20
N VAL A 111 3.23 -1.54 -7.03
CA VAL A 111 2.12 -1.85 -7.95
C VAL A 111 2.39 -1.26 -9.32
N GLN A 112 2.92 -0.03 -9.43
CA GLN A 112 3.26 0.55 -10.73
C GLN A 112 4.31 -0.26 -11.48
N VAL A 113 5.32 -0.79 -10.78
CA VAL A 113 6.34 -1.67 -11.39
C VAL A 113 5.69 -2.96 -11.88
N ARG A 114 4.86 -3.61 -11.05
CA ARG A 114 4.15 -4.84 -11.43
C ARG A 114 3.21 -4.61 -12.61
N VAL A 115 2.46 -3.51 -12.60
CA VAL A 115 1.53 -3.13 -13.68
C VAL A 115 2.29 -2.87 -14.98
N ARG A 116 3.47 -2.23 -14.93
CA ARG A 116 4.31 -2.05 -16.12
C ARG A 116 4.79 -3.37 -16.69
N ASN A 117 5.23 -4.30 -15.85
CA ASN A 117 5.65 -5.63 -16.28
C ASN A 117 4.47 -6.40 -16.89
N LEU A 118 3.33 -6.43 -16.20
CA LEU A 118 2.08 -7.02 -16.70
C LEU A 118 1.66 -6.43 -18.03
N LYS A 119 1.76 -5.11 -18.20
CA LYS A 119 1.41 -4.43 -19.46
C LYS A 119 2.34 -4.87 -20.61
N MET A 120 3.63 -5.04 -20.33
CA MET A 120 4.60 -5.52 -21.32
C MET A 120 4.29 -6.97 -21.71
N ASP A 121 4.04 -7.84 -20.72
CA ASP A 121 3.69 -9.25 -20.95
C ASP A 121 2.38 -9.41 -21.75
N ILE A 122 1.36 -8.60 -21.41
CA ILE A 122 0.08 -8.57 -22.15
C ILE A 122 0.29 -8.06 -23.58
N GLY A 123 1.16 -7.05 -23.77
CA GLY A 123 1.49 -6.52 -25.11
C GLY A 123 2.16 -7.57 -25.99
N LEU A 124 3.13 -8.30 -25.46
CA LEU A 124 3.80 -9.40 -26.17
C LEU A 124 2.82 -10.51 -26.56
N CYS A 125 1.92 -10.89 -25.65
CA CYS A 125 0.90 -11.90 -25.91
C CYS A 125 -0.08 -11.45 -27.00
N PHE A 126 -0.47 -10.17 -26.98
CA PHE A 126 -1.34 -9.60 -28.01
C PHE A 126 -0.67 -9.56 -29.39
N GLU A 127 0.63 -9.23 -29.45
CA GLU A 127 1.38 -9.20 -30.69
C GLU A 127 1.57 -10.60 -31.28
N ASP A 128 1.83 -11.62 -30.45
CA ASP A 128 1.88 -13.03 -30.88
C ASP A 128 0.53 -13.50 -31.46
N ILE A 129 -0.57 -13.18 -30.78
CA ILE A 129 -1.93 -13.47 -31.27
C ILE A 129 -2.22 -12.77 -32.60
N ARG A 130 -1.82 -11.50 -32.74
CA ARG A 130 -1.96 -10.72 -33.98
C ARG A 130 -1.16 -11.32 -35.12
N LEU A 131 0.10 -11.70 -34.88
CA LEU A 131 0.96 -12.33 -35.89
C LEU A 131 0.40 -13.67 -36.35
N ARG A 132 -0.10 -14.50 -35.42
CA ARG A 132 -0.78 -15.77 -35.75
C ARG A 132 -2.03 -15.55 -36.61
N ALA A 133 -2.86 -14.56 -36.27
CA ALA A 133 -4.05 -14.23 -37.05
C ALA A 133 -3.71 -13.79 -38.48
N VAL A 134 -2.69 -12.95 -38.66
CA VAL A 134 -2.24 -12.50 -39.99
C VAL A 134 -1.62 -13.64 -40.80
N ALA A 135 -0.82 -14.51 -40.17
CA ALA A 135 -0.23 -15.67 -40.84
C ALA A 135 -1.30 -16.62 -41.39
N VAL A 136 -2.38 -16.85 -40.64
CA VAL A 136 -3.54 -17.64 -41.08
C VAL A 136 -4.30 -16.95 -42.21
N TYR A 137 -4.51 -15.63 -42.11
CA TYR A 137 -5.17 -14.85 -43.18
C TYR A 137 -4.39 -14.92 -44.51
N ARG A 138 -3.07 -14.73 -44.47
CA ARG A 138 -2.21 -14.79 -45.66
C ARG A 138 -2.21 -16.18 -46.30
N ARG A 139 -2.21 -17.25 -45.50
CA ARG A 139 -2.24 -18.63 -46.03
C ARG A 139 -3.54 -18.93 -46.77
N ARG A 140 -4.68 -18.38 -46.30
CA ARG A 140 -5.98 -18.55 -46.97
C ARG A 140 -6.06 -17.80 -48.30
N ASN A 141 -5.50 -16.60 -48.40
CA ASN A 141 -5.48 -15.80 -49.64
C ASN A 141 -4.48 -16.29 -50.70
N SER A 142 -3.67 -17.31 -50.42
CA SER A 142 -2.71 -17.88 -51.38
C SER A 142 -3.26 -19.12 -52.10
N PHE A 143 -4.48 -19.55 -51.78
CA PHE A 143 -5.16 -20.73 -52.34
C PHE A 143 -6.34 -20.38 -53.27
N ASP A 144 -6.66 -19.09 -53.41
CA ASP A 144 -7.48 -18.48 -54.48
C ASP A 144 -6.54 -17.81 -55.49
#